data_AF-A0A8T2WTU5-F1
#
_entry.id   AF-A0A8T2WTU5-F1
#
_cell.length_a   1.000
_cell.length_b   1.000
_cell.length_c   1.000
_cell.angle_alpha   90.00
_cell.angle_beta   90.00
_cell.angle_gamma   90.00
#
_symmetry.space_group_name_H-M   'P 1'
#
loop_
_entity.id
_entity.type
_entity.pdbx_description
1 polymer ?
#
loop_
_entity_poly.entity_id
_entity_poly.type
_entity_poly.pdbx_seq_one_letter_code
_entity_poly.pdbx_strand_id
1 'polypeptide(L)'
;MNGVNFASAGTGALVETHQGKVIDLKTQLRYFKEVEKLPRQKLSDEVAKTLLSSALYLFSIGSNDYFVPFITNPTALQSYNRNEYIRMVIGNLTSDFNEIKVACYGAGPYRGSKCGLNKFELCDNASEYLFFDGIHPADEVLNQFEKLLWSGNPDVAGPYNLKTLFEE
;
A
#
# COMPACT_ATOMS: atom_id res chain seq x y z
N MET A 1 12.16 -20.10 8.24
CA MET A 1 11.36 -19.10 7.49
C MET A 1 12.32 -18.31 6.62
N ASN A 2 12.14 -18.35 5.30
CA ASN A 2 12.92 -17.54 4.37
C ASN A 2 12.09 -16.29 4.06
N GLY A 3 12.53 -15.12 4.48
CA GLY A 3 11.80 -13.87 4.30
C GLY A 3 12.64 -12.67 4.71
N VAL A 4 12.21 -11.47 4.33
CA VAL A 4 12.88 -10.21 4.67
C VAL A 4 11.85 -9.31 5.35
N ASN A 5 12.24 -8.67 6.45
CA ASN A 5 11.38 -7.76 7.19
C ASN A 5 11.90 -6.33 7.07
N PHE A 6 11.05 -5.44 6.57
CA PHE A 6 11.33 -4.00 6.45
C PHE A 6 10.58 -3.17 7.50
N ALA A 7 9.71 -3.79 8.31
CA ALA A 7 8.84 -3.09 9.24
C ALA A 7 9.64 -2.38 10.34
N SER A 8 9.16 -1.19 10.71
CA SER A 8 9.67 -0.42 11.84
C SER A 8 8.57 -0.18 12.86
N ALA A 9 8.80 -0.60 14.10
CA ALA A 9 7.84 -0.38 15.18
C ALA A 9 7.61 1.12 15.39
N GLY A 10 6.35 1.53 15.46
CA GLY A 10 5.96 2.94 15.63
C GLY A 10 5.83 3.73 14.32
N THR A 11 6.14 3.14 13.17
CA THR A 11 5.97 3.77 11.86
C THR A 11 4.49 4.01 11.53
N GLY A 12 4.19 5.14 10.90
CA GLY A 12 2.87 5.48 10.39
C GLY A 12 2.86 5.63 8.88
N ALA A 13 1.65 5.73 8.31
CA ALA A 13 1.48 6.12 6.92
C ALA A 13 1.92 7.57 6.71
N LEU A 14 1.82 8.44 7.72
CA LEU A 14 2.29 9.82 7.67
C LEU A 14 3.76 9.90 8.10
N VAL A 15 4.56 10.70 7.41
CA VAL A 15 6.00 10.86 7.71
C VAL A 15 6.25 11.55 9.05
N GLU A 16 5.27 12.32 9.52
CA GLU A 16 5.28 13.00 10.80
C GLU A 16 5.17 12.04 11.98
N THR A 17 4.61 10.84 11.76
CA THR A 17 4.43 9.83 12.81
C THR A 17 5.78 9.34 13.32
N HIS A 18 6.13 9.75 14.55
CA HIS A 18 7.44 9.52 15.18
C HIS A 18 8.64 10.00 14.33
N GLN A 19 8.49 11.14 13.65
CA GLN A 19 9.52 11.69 12.77
C GLN A 19 10.91 11.67 13.40
N GLY A 20 11.89 11.12 12.67
CA GLY A 20 13.28 11.02 13.09
C GLY A 20 13.58 9.93 14.14
N LYS A 21 12.57 9.18 14.60
CA LYS A 21 12.73 8.08 15.59
C LYS A 21 12.43 6.70 15.01
N VAL A 22 11.87 6.63 13.81
CA VAL A 22 11.48 5.39 13.12
C VAL A 22 12.02 5.38 11.70
N ILE A 23 12.04 4.19 11.09
CA ILE A 23 12.19 4.08 9.63
C ILE A 23 10.81 4.39 9.06
N ASP A 24 10.68 5.52 8.37
CA ASP A 24 9.42 5.94 7.75
C ASP A 24 9.01 4.98 6.62
N LEU A 25 7.72 4.97 6.28
CA LEU A 25 7.17 4.09 5.26
C LEU A 25 7.92 4.19 3.92
N LYS A 26 8.20 5.41 3.45
CA LYS A 26 8.93 5.61 2.17
C LYS A 26 10.31 4.96 2.20
N THR A 27 11.02 5.06 3.33
CA THR A 27 12.31 4.39 3.50
C THR A 27 12.17 2.86 3.52
N GLN A 28 11.14 2.31 4.16
CA GLN A 28 10.87 0.86 4.15
C GLN A 28 10.59 0.36 2.72
N LEU A 29 9.78 1.10 1.95
CA LEU A 29 9.48 0.78 0.56
C LEU A 29 10.71 0.89 -0.35
N ARG A 30 11.59 1.86 -0.08
CA ARG A 30 12.88 1.95 -0.76
C ARG A 30 13.74 0.72 -0.50
N TYR A 31 13.85 0.26 0.75
CA TYR A 31 14.58 -0.98 1.06
C TYR A 31 13.97 -2.20 0.39
N PHE A 32 12.65 -2.30 0.36
CA PHE A 32 11.95 -3.34 -0.38
C PHE A 32 12.33 -3.34 -1.86
N LYS A 33 12.28 -2.18 -2.54
CA LYS A 33 12.67 -2.03 -3.96
C LYS A 33 14.12 -2.44 -4.22
N GLU A 34 15.04 -2.13 -3.31
CA GLU A 34 16.44 -2.54 -3.45
C GLU A 34 16.59 -4.06 -3.32
N VAL A 35 15.86 -4.69 -2.41
CA VAL A 35 15.88 -6.15 -2.25
C VAL A 35 15.17 -6.87 -3.41
N GLU A 36 14.08 -6.32 -3.96
CA GLU A 36 13.36 -6.88 -5.12
C GLU A 36 14.25 -6.99 -6.36
N LYS A 37 15.27 -6.12 -6.50
CA LYS A 37 16.25 -6.18 -7.59
C LYS A 37 17.22 -7.35 -7.46
N LEU A 38 17.49 -7.83 -6.24
CA LEU A 38 18.52 -8.84 -5.99
C LEU A 38 18.22 -10.20 -6.66
N PRO A 39 17.00 -10.75 -6.63
CA PRO A 39 16.67 -11.96 -7.39
C PRO A 39 17.01 -11.85 -8.87
N ARG A 40 16.69 -10.72 -9.52
CA ARG A 40 16.97 -10.50 -10.96
C ARG A 40 18.46 -10.41 -11.27
N GLN A 41 19.29 -10.02 -10.31
CA GLN A 41 20.74 -9.97 -10.46
C GLN A 41 21.42 -11.33 -10.24
N LYS A 42 20.78 -12.23 -9.48
CA LYS A 42 21.37 -13.50 -9.02
C LYS A 42 20.78 -14.73 -9.70
N LEU A 43 19.59 -14.61 -10.27
CA LEU A 43 18.81 -15.70 -10.87
C LEU A 43 18.46 -15.35 -12.31
N SER A 44 17.98 -16.33 -13.08
CA SER A 44 17.38 -16.04 -14.39
C SER A 44 16.08 -15.26 -14.23
N ASP A 45 15.71 -14.47 -15.25
CA ASP A 45 14.49 -13.66 -15.23
C ASP A 45 13.23 -14.48 -14.93
N GLU A 46 13.13 -15.69 -15.49
CA GLU A 46 12.01 -16.62 -15.28
C GLU A 46 11.87 -17.02 -13.80
N VAL A 47 12.98 -17.38 -13.16
CA VAL A 47 13.03 -17.81 -11.76
C VAL A 47 12.79 -16.62 -10.83
N ALA A 48 13.40 -15.46 -11.12
CA ALA A 48 13.18 -14.25 -10.36
C ALA A 48 11.71 -13.79 -10.42
N LYS A 49 11.09 -13.83 -11.62
CA LYS A 49 9.67 -13.49 -11.80
C LYS A 49 8.77 -14.43 -11.00
N THR A 50 9.02 -15.74 -11.08
CA THR A 50 8.25 -16.75 -10.34
C THR A 50 8.39 -16.60 -8.83
N LEU A 51 9.61 -16.33 -8.35
CA LEU A 51 9.89 -16.11 -6.93
C LEU A 51 9.13 -14.87 -6.40
N LEU A 52 9.19 -13.76 -7.13
CA LEU A 52 8.53 -12.51 -6.74
C LEU A 52 7.00 -12.60 -6.85
N SER A 53 6.45 -13.32 -7.83
CA SER A 53 5.00 -13.47 -8.00
C SER A 53 4.36 -14.48 -7.04
N SER A 54 5.14 -15.43 -6.53
CA SER A 54 4.66 -16.42 -5.54
C SER A 54 4.91 -16.02 -4.08
N ALA A 55 5.62 -14.91 -3.85
CA ALA A 55 5.90 -14.41 -2.51
C ALA A 55 4.65 -13.84 -1.84
N LEU A 56 4.52 -14.06 -0.53
CA LEU A 56 3.52 -13.40 0.31
C LEU A 56 4.05 -12.05 0.78
N TYR A 57 3.27 -10.99 0.55
CA TYR A 57 3.55 -9.65 1.02
C TYR A 57 2.57 -9.28 2.13
N LEU A 58 3.08 -8.94 3.31
CA LEU A 58 2.27 -8.54 4.47
C LEU A 58 2.58 -7.09 4.83
N PHE A 59 1.53 -6.28 4.99
CA PHE A 59 1.64 -4.88 5.36
C PHE A 59 0.65 -4.57 6.48
N SER A 60 1.12 -3.84 7.51
CA SER A 60 0.29 -3.38 8.62
C SER A 60 0.80 -2.00 9.04
N ILE A 61 0.05 -0.96 8.71
CA ILE A 61 0.45 0.43 8.91
C ILE A 61 -0.80 1.33 8.97
N GLY A 62 -0.68 2.51 9.57
CA GLY A 62 -1.79 3.45 9.74
C GLY A 62 -2.25 3.59 11.20
N SER A 63 -2.11 2.56 12.02
CA SER A 63 -2.57 2.58 13.43
C SER A 63 -1.85 3.63 14.27
N ASN A 64 -0.54 3.80 14.06
CA ASN A 64 0.27 4.78 14.78
C ASN A 64 -0.13 6.22 14.43
N ASP A 65 -0.66 6.49 13.24
CA ASP A 65 -1.13 7.83 12.86
C ASP A 65 -2.33 8.27 13.70
N TYR A 66 -3.17 7.33 14.17
CA TYR A 66 -4.26 7.66 15.09
C TYR A 66 -3.82 7.64 16.56
N PHE A 67 -2.87 6.76 16.90
CA PHE A 67 -2.42 6.58 18.28
C PHE A 67 -1.46 7.67 18.76
N VAL A 68 -0.48 8.06 17.95
CA VAL A 68 0.58 9.00 18.36
C VAL A 68 0.04 10.38 18.71
N PRO A 69 -0.81 11.01 17.88
CA PRO A 69 -1.40 12.31 18.22
C PRO A 69 -2.23 12.24 19.51
N PHE A 70 -2.95 11.13 19.74
CA PHE A 70 -3.75 10.95 20.94
C PHE A 70 -2.93 11.02 22.24
N ILE A 71 -1.67 10.58 22.23
CA ILE A 71 -0.81 10.54 23.43
C ILE A 71 0.10 11.76 23.52
N THR A 72 0.58 12.27 22.38
CA THR A 72 1.61 13.33 22.34
C THR A 72 1.01 14.73 22.26
N ASN A 73 -0.12 14.89 21.57
CA ASN A 73 -0.85 16.16 21.46
C ASN A 73 -2.34 15.90 21.14
N PRO A 74 -3.19 15.62 22.14
CA PRO A 74 -4.59 15.23 21.94
C PRO A 74 -5.42 16.27 21.16
N THR A 75 -5.03 17.54 21.26
CA THR A 75 -5.63 18.67 20.53
C THR A 75 -5.29 18.68 19.04
N ALA A 76 -4.20 18.03 18.61
CA ALA A 76 -3.82 17.97 17.19
C ALA A 76 -4.85 17.24 16.33
N LEU A 77 -5.62 16.30 16.89
CA LEU A 77 -6.73 15.66 16.17
C LEU A 77 -8.00 16.53 16.14
N GLN A 78 -8.11 17.53 17.02
CA GLN A 78 -9.23 18.47 17.05
C GLN A 78 -9.10 19.56 15.98
N SER A 79 -7.88 19.85 15.52
CA SER A 79 -7.63 20.78 14.41
C SER A 79 -7.99 20.21 13.03
N TYR A 80 -8.23 18.91 12.92
CA TYR A 80 -8.65 18.27 11.66
C TYR A 80 -10.12 17.85 11.74
N ASN A 81 -10.84 17.98 10.63
CA ASN A 81 -12.08 17.23 10.48
C ASN A 81 -11.74 15.73 10.47
N ARG A 82 -12.46 14.93 11.25
CA ARG A 82 -12.26 13.47 11.33
C ARG A 82 -12.14 12.82 9.95
N ASN A 83 -13.02 13.19 9.02
CA ASN A 83 -13.04 12.60 7.68
C ASN A 83 -11.83 13.06 6.84
N GLU A 84 -11.37 14.29 7.02
CA GLU A 84 -10.17 14.80 6.34
C GLU A 84 -8.91 14.10 6.85
N TYR A 85 -8.81 13.87 8.16
CA TYR A 85 -7.68 13.17 8.75
C TYR A 85 -7.60 11.71 8.26
N ILE A 86 -8.74 11.01 8.24
CA ILE A 86 -8.82 9.64 7.70
C ILE A 86 -8.39 9.63 6.22
N ARG A 87 -8.89 10.59 5.42
CA ARG A 87 -8.49 10.72 4.00
C ARG A 87 -7.01 11.02 3.84
N MET A 88 -6.40 11.79 4.74
CA MET A 88 -4.97 12.08 4.70
C MET A 88 -4.15 10.82 4.96
N VAL A 89 -4.48 10.04 5.98
CA VAL A 89 -3.81 8.77 6.31
C VAL A 89 -3.96 7.76 5.16
N ILE A 90 -5.18 7.55 4.66
CA ILE A 90 -5.45 6.64 3.54
C ILE A 90 -4.81 7.14 2.25
N GLY A 91 -4.87 8.45 1.99
CA GLY A 91 -4.31 9.06 0.79
C GLY A 91 -2.79 8.92 0.74
N ASN A 92 -2.10 9.16 1.86
CA ASN A 92 -0.64 9.01 1.91
C ASN A 92 -0.23 7.54 1.81
N LEU A 93 -1.00 6.62 2.43
CA LEU A 93 -0.81 5.18 2.25
C LEU A 93 -0.92 4.82 0.76
N THR A 94 -2.02 5.19 0.11
CA THR A 94 -2.25 4.88 -1.31
C THR A 94 -1.12 5.45 -2.19
N SER A 95 -0.72 6.70 -1.95
CA SER A 95 0.39 7.36 -2.67
C SER A 95 1.73 6.64 -2.50
N ASP A 96 2.09 6.23 -1.29
CA ASP A 96 3.38 5.58 -1.03
C ASP A 96 3.43 4.19 -1.67
N PHE A 97 2.30 3.47 -1.69
CA PHE A 97 2.19 2.20 -2.42
C PHE A 97 2.16 2.38 -3.95
N ASN A 98 1.63 3.51 -4.47
CA ASN A 98 1.73 3.86 -5.89
C ASN A 98 3.18 3.99 -6.35
N GLU A 99 4.10 4.40 -5.48
CA GLU A 99 5.51 4.45 -5.87
C GLU A 99 6.12 3.05 -6.07
N ILE A 100 5.51 1.97 -5.57
CA ILE A 100 6.08 0.61 -5.61
C ILE A 100 6.02 0.00 -7.02
N LYS A 101 5.15 0.47 -7.92
CA LYS A 101 5.16 0.10 -9.35
C LYS A 101 4.66 1.24 -10.22
N VAL A 102 5.17 1.30 -11.45
CA VAL A 102 4.63 2.15 -12.52
C VAL A 102 3.13 1.89 -12.65
N ALA A 103 2.25 2.88 -12.64
CA ALA A 103 0.81 2.67 -12.85
C ALA A 103 0.52 2.15 -14.26
N CYS A 104 -0.60 1.46 -14.47
CA CYS A 104 -0.98 1.03 -15.81
C CYS A 104 -1.25 2.23 -16.73
N TYR A 105 -1.93 3.26 -16.21
CA TYR A 105 -2.43 4.42 -16.93
C TYR A 105 -1.94 5.72 -16.30
N GLY A 106 -1.32 6.57 -17.12
CA GLY A 106 -0.90 7.91 -16.75
C GLY A 106 0.47 8.27 -17.31
N ALA A 107 1.08 9.34 -16.81
CA ALA A 107 2.33 9.90 -17.31
C ALA A 107 3.22 10.44 -16.19
N GLY A 108 4.44 10.85 -16.54
CA GLY A 108 5.43 11.33 -15.57
C GLY A 108 6.05 10.20 -14.75
N PRO A 109 6.72 10.52 -13.62
CA PRO A 109 7.35 9.52 -12.77
C PRO A 109 6.37 8.40 -12.41
N TYR A 110 6.75 7.15 -12.70
CA TYR A 110 5.96 5.95 -12.42
C TYR A 110 4.54 5.96 -13.01
N ARG A 111 4.25 6.74 -14.07
CA ARG A 111 2.90 6.93 -14.65
C ARG A 111 1.80 7.32 -13.65
N GLY A 112 2.16 7.78 -12.45
CA GLY A 112 1.19 8.11 -11.40
C GLY A 112 0.61 9.52 -11.49
N SER A 113 0.76 10.22 -12.61
CA SER A 113 0.35 11.62 -12.76
C SER A 113 -0.31 11.87 -14.11
N LYS A 114 -0.95 13.04 -14.28
CA LYS A 114 -1.56 13.49 -15.55
C LYS A 114 -2.60 12.53 -16.14
N CYS A 115 -3.22 11.71 -15.29
CA CYS A 115 -4.35 10.86 -15.62
C CYS A 115 -5.50 11.73 -16.15
N GLY A 116 -5.99 11.46 -17.37
CA GLY A 116 -7.06 12.26 -18.00
C GLY A 116 -6.61 13.52 -18.78
N LEU A 117 -5.30 13.72 -18.99
CA LEU A 117 -4.76 14.80 -19.85
C LEU A 117 -4.22 14.23 -21.17
N ASN A 118 -4.08 15.04 -22.22
CA ASN A 118 -3.69 14.61 -23.59
C ASN A 118 -2.31 13.94 -23.75
N LYS A 119 -1.53 13.77 -22.68
CA LYS A 119 -0.24 13.05 -22.69
C LYS A 119 -0.23 12.02 -21.57
N PHE A 120 -0.54 10.77 -21.92
CA PHE A 120 -0.50 9.60 -21.03
C PHE A 120 0.02 8.37 -21.78
N GLU A 121 0.45 7.38 -21.02
CA GLU A 121 0.74 6.03 -21.47
C GLU A 121 -0.29 5.08 -20.82
N LEU A 122 -0.62 3.99 -21.54
CA LEU A 122 -1.48 2.92 -21.06
C LEU A 122 -0.72 1.59 -21.21
N CYS A 123 -0.85 0.71 -20.23
CA CYS A 123 -0.24 -0.61 -20.25
C CYS A 123 -1.09 -1.61 -21.06
N ASP A 124 -0.45 -2.68 -21.56
CA ASP A 124 -1.15 -3.71 -22.36
C ASP A 124 -2.07 -4.60 -21.52
N ASN A 125 -1.74 -4.81 -20.24
CA ASN A 125 -2.52 -5.65 -19.33
C ASN A 125 -2.52 -5.08 -17.90
N ALA A 126 -3.67 -4.54 -17.47
CA ALA A 126 -3.83 -3.92 -16.16
C ALA A 126 -3.68 -4.90 -14.99
N SER A 127 -3.92 -6.20 -15.20
CA SER A 127 -3.81 -7.21 -14.14
C SER A 127 -2.36 -7.48 -13.69
N GLU A 128 -1.36 -7.04 -14.45
CA GLU A 128 0.06 -7.14 -14.05
C GLU A 128 0.50 -5.99 -13.13
N TYR A 129 -0.38 -5.02 -12.92
CA TYR A 129 -0.13 -3.80 -12.20
C TYR A 129 -0.91 -3.78 -10.88
N LEU A 130 -0.31 -3.16 -9.86
CA LEU A 130 -0.96 -2.98 -8.56
C LEU A 130 -2.00 -1.84 -8.63
N PHE A 131 -1.73 -0.84 -9.47
CA PHE A 131 -2.56 0.34 -9.64
C PHE A 131 -2.91 0.56 -11.10
N PHE A 132 -4.20 0.85 -11.35
CA PHE A 132 -4.66 1.25 -12.67
C PHE A 132 -4.11 2.64 -12.99
N ASP A 133 -4.23 3.60 -12.06
CA ASP A 133 -3.66 4.94 -12.20
C ASP A 133 -3.00 5.41 -10.89
N GLY A 134 -2.52 6.66 -10.81
CA GLY A 134 -1.87 7.19 -9.60
C GLY A 134 -2.75 7.35 -8.35
N ILE A 135 -3.99 6.88 -8.36
CA ILE A 135 -4.97 7.03 -7.27
C ILE A 135 -5.81 5.75 -7.09
N HIS A 136 -6.10 5.02 -8.18
CA HIS A 136 -6.98 3.87 -8.19
C HIS A 136 -6.20 2.54 -8.28
N PRO A 137 -6.47 1.56 -7.39
CA PRO A 137 -5.94 0.21 -7.52
C PRO A 137 -6.45 -0.49 -8.78
N ALA A 138 -5.69 -1.44 -9.30
CA ALA A 138 -6.12 -2.23 -10.46
C ALA A 138 -7.29 -3.16 -10.10
N ASP A 139 -8.16 -3.44 -11.07
CA ASP A 139 -9.37 -4.25 -10.86
C ASP A 139 -9.10 -5.61 -10.23
N GLU A 140 -7.98 -6.26 -10.61
CA GLU A 140 -7.60 -7.56 -10.02
C GLU A 140 -7.25 -7.44 -8.53
N VAL A 141 -6.65 -6.32 -8.13
CA VAL A 141 -6.33 -6.03 -6.73
C VAL A 141 -7.61 -5.75 -5.94
N LEU A 142 -8.51 -4.94 -6.52
CA LEU A 142 -9.84 -4.70 -5.95
C LEU A 142 -10.62 -6.00 -5.75
N ASN A 143 -10.63 -6.88 -6.76
CA ASN A 143 -11.31 -8.19 -6.69
C ASN A 143 -10.75 -9.07 -5.56
N GLN A 144 -9.43 -9.04 -5.34
CA GLN A 144 -8.83 -9.76 -4.21
C GLN A 144 -9.25 -9.16 -2.87
N PHE A 145 -9.24 -7.84 -2.72
CA PHE A 145 -9.73 -7.16 -1.52
C PHE A 145 -11.22 -7.45 -1.29
N GLU A 146 -12.05 -7.43 -2.31
CA GLU A 146 -13.48 -7.75 -2.23
C GLU A 146 -13.71 -9.17 -1.73
N LYS A 147 -12.97 -10.17 -2.23
CA LYS A 147 -13.07 -11.56 -1.75
C LYS A 147 -12.71 -11.69 -0.27
N LEU A 148 -11.66 -10.96 0.16
CA LEU A 148 -11.22 -10.94 1.54
C LEU A 148 -12.22 -10.21 2.44
N LEU A 149 -12.81 -9.10 2.01
CA LEU A 149 -13.86 -8.41 2.76
C LEU A 149 -15.15 -9.23 2.82
N TRP A 150 -15.49 -9.92 1.73
CA TRP A 150 -16.71 -10.72 1.63
C TRP A 150 -16.64 -11.98 2.48
N SER A 151 -15.54 -12.73 2.39
CA SER A 151 -15.44 -14.09 2.96
C SER A 151 -14.14 -14.38 3.70
N GLY A 152 -13.34 -13.34 3.98
CA GLY A 152 -12.10 -13.47 4.72
C GLY A 152 -12.33 -14.03 6.12
N ASN A 153 -11.29 -14.66 6.65
CA ASN A 153 -11.31 -15.14 8.02
C ASN A 153 -11.30 -13.95 9.01
N PRO A 154 -11.58 -14.18 10.31
CA PRO A 154 -11.62 -13.11 11.30
C PRO A 154 -10.30 -12.33 11.48
N ASP A 155 -9.17 -12.90 11.08
CA ASP A 155 -7.87 -12.23 11.11
C ASP A 155 -7.72 -11.18 10.00
N VAL A 156 -8.49 -11.31 8.91
CA VAL A 156 -8.45 -10.45 7.73
C VAL A 156 -9.70 -9.56 7.60
N ALA A 157 -10.88 -10.09 7.92
CA ALA A 157 -12.16 -9.39 7.92
C ALA A 157 -12.93 -9.76 9.20
N GLY A 158 -12.59 -9.09 10.30
CA GLY A 158 -13.15 -9.33 11.63
C GLY A 158 -13.96 -8.14 12.20
N PRO A 159 -14.84 -8.37 13.19
CA PRO A 159 -15.16 -9.67 13.80
C PRO A 159 -16.07 -10.56 12.93
N TYR A 160 -16.75 -9.99 11.94
CA TYR A 160 -17.57 -10.68 10.94
C TYR A 160 -17.22 -10.13 9.56
N ASN A 161 -17.17 -11.01 8.56
CA ASN A 161 -17.05 -10.59 7.16
C ASN A 161 -18.42 -10.19 6.60
N LEU A 162 -18.44 -9.56 5.42
CA LEU A 162 -19.69 -9.03 4.85
C LEU A 162 -20.70 -10.15 4.56
N LYS A 163 -20.25 -11.34 4.15
CA LYS A 163 -21.13 -12.48 3.93
C LYS A 163 -21.88 -12.85 5.20
N THR A 164 -21.18 -12.96 6.33
CA THR A 164 -21.81 -13.21 7.63
C THR A 164 -22.79 -12.11 8.03
N LEU A 165 -22.50 -10.85 7.69
CA LEU A 165 -23.38 -9.73 8.03
C LEU A 165 -24.69 -9.69 7.22
N PHE A 166 -24.67 -10.15 5.97
CA PHE A 166 -25.80 -9.99 5.03
C PHE A 166 -26.55 -11.28 4.70
N GLU A 167 -25.94 -12.45 4.92
CA GLU A 167 -26.55 -13.76 4.64
C GLU A 167 -26.99 -14.51 5.91
N GLU A 168 -26.97 -13.86 7.07
CA GLU A 168 -27.60 -14.33 8.31
C GLU A 168 -29.07 -13.90 8.43
#